data_AF-A0A0W0YAP5-F1
#
_entry.id   AF-A0A0W0YAP5-F1
#
_cell.length_a   1.000
_cell.length_b   1.000
_cell.length_c   1.000
_cell.angle_alpha   90.00
_cell.angle_beta   90.00
_cell.angle_gamma   90.00
#
_symmetry.space_group_name_H-M   'P 1'
#
loop_
_entity.id
_entity.type
_entity.pdbx_description
1 polymer ?
#
loop_
_entity_poly.entity_id
_entity_poly.type
_entity_poly.pdbx_seq_one_letter_code
_entity_poly.pdbx_strand_id
1 'polypeptide(L)'
;MPHIIQNHSGFIYFYEQAYYERVRTAINVKDEKIDTKKLSPKILEESPYKLHVSLDFNSFHTHAVELKKILIHYLEENTISSFKIVDWEGQESVLKTLQKQLGLLHELKVLRSCHHAKGNDILYQQAHYNWKCSYLRCLGLPLNIASFWEVSDQNLDGLTKIIETQIDSITRFKMNGQFTIYIKEHFNKESLRDLCHELHDYLNTNSVAPGQLLDVQTAITPHISLRQEYLIQDFNSFCSQGATEPEKRINSVPHIHTEEEYRKRVQVANEQKNSALYVYLKNGFINTTGLDSFSLFSAEKTGGSKQISVPQETSVPLCHN
;
A
#
# COMPACT_ATOMS: atom_id res chain seq x y z
N MET A 1 -23.65 -6.31 -13.93
CA MET A 1 -23.48 -6.56 -12.47
C MET A 1 -22.05 -6.97 -12.18
N PRO A 2 -21.23 -6.09 -11.59
CA PRO A 2 -19.84 -6.39 -11.23
C PRO A 2 -19.75 -7.38 -10.06
N HIS A 3 -18.77 -8.28 -10.10
CA HIS A 3 -18.56 -9.28 -9.05
C HIS A 3 -17.47 -8.87 -8.07
N ILE A 4 -17.66 -9.23 -6.80
CA ILE A 4 -16.79 -8.83 -5.68
C ILE A 4 -15.95 -10.02 -5.23
N ILE A 5 -14.63 -9.84 -5.18
CA ILE A 5 -13.72 -10.76 -4.48
C ILE A 5 -12.99 -9.94 -3.41
N GLN A 6 -13.17 -10.33 -2.15
CA GLN A 6 -12.32 -9.86 -1.05
C GLN A 6 -11.07 -10.73 -1.00
N ASN A 7 -9.90 -10.10 -1.16
CA ASN A 7 -8.61 -10.78 -1.02
C ASN A 7 -7.93 -10.39 0.30
N HIS A 8 -7.09 -11.27 0.83
CA HIS A 8 -6.27 -11.07 2.04
C HIS A 8 -5.31 -9.85 1.97
N SER A 9 -5.26 -9.13 0.86
CA SER A 9 -4.48 -7.90 0.66
C SER A 9 -5.17 -6.62 1.19
N GLY A 10 -6.33 -6.74 1.84
CA GLY A 10 -7.15 -5.63 2.36
C GLY A 10 -7.51 -4.58 1.29
N PHE A 11 -7.89 -5.11 0.13
CA PHE A 11 -8.52 -4.40 -0.97
C PHE A 11 -9.77 -5.17 -1.38
N ILE A 12 -10.81 -4.43 -1.78
CA ILE A 12 -11.99 -4.99 -2.43
C ILE A 12 -11.78 -4.87 -3.93
N TYR A 13 -11.75 -6.00 -4.62
CA TYR A 13 -11.57 -6.05 -6.08
C TYR A 13 -12.91 -6.18 -6.79
N PHE A 14 -13.03 -5.45 -7.90
CA PHE A 14 -14.15 -5.47 -8.83
C PHE A 14 -13.65 -5.85 -10.20
N TYR A 15 -14.24 -6.90 -10.78
CA TYR A 15 -13.84 -7.45 -12.07
C TYR A 15 -14.99 -7.42 -13.07
N GLU A 16 -14.63 -7.39 -14.35
CA GLU A 16 -15.56 -7.63 -15.44
C GLU A 16 -16.20 -9.02 -15.35
N GLN A 17 -17.48 -9.13 -15.71
CA GLN A 17 -18.27 -10.37 -15.65
C GLN A 17 -17.57 -11.56 -16.31
N ALA A 18 -17.05 -11.37 -17.53
CA ALA A 18 -16.40 -12.44 -18.28
C ALA A 18 -15.15 -12.98 -17.57
N TYR A 19 -14.40 -12.11 -16.89
CA TYR A 19 -13.27 -12.53 -16.06
C TYR A 19 -13.73 -13.31 -14.83
N TYR A 20 -14.74 -12.80 -14.12
CA TYR A 20 -15.28 -13.48 -12.95
C TYR A 20 -15.78 -14.89 -13.28
N GLU A 21 -16.50 -15.06 -14.40
CA GLU A 21 -16.96 -16.39 -14.81
C GLU A 21 -15.79 -17.33 -15.14
N ARG A 22 -14.72 -16.86 -15.79
CA ARG A 22 -13.52 -17.68 -16.02
C ARG A 22 -12.87 -18.14 -14.71
N VAL A 23 -12.71 -17.23 -13.75
CA VAL A 23 -12.15 -17.53 -12.42
C VAL A 23 -13.06 -18.51 -11.67
N ARG A 24 -14.37 -18.26 -11.68
CA ARG A 24 -15.38 -19.11 -11.03
C ARG A 24 -15.43 -20.50 -11.65
N THR A 25 -15.39 -20.62 -12.98
CA THR A 25 -15.30 -21.91 -13.68
C THR A 25 -14.02 -22.64 -13.28
N ALA A 26 -12.87 -21.97 -13.27
CA ALA A 26 -11.61 -22.58 -12.86
C ALA A 26 -11.60 -23.05 -11.40
N ILE A 27 -12.26 -22.32 -10.48
CA ILE A 27 -12.40 -22.70 -9.06
C ILE A 27 -13.36 -23.89 -8.89
N ASN A 28 -14.42 -23.96 -9.69
CA ASN A 28 -15.47 -24.99 -9.56
C ASN A 28 -15.11 -26.32 -10.26
N VAL A 29 -14.13 -26.32 -11.16
CA VAL A 29 -13.53 -27.56 -11.68
C VAL A 29 -12.64 -28.13 -10.57
N LYS A 30 -13.27 -28.92 -9.69
CA LYS A 30 -12.59 -29.72 -8.66
C LYS A 30 -11.58 -30.65 -9.32
N ASP A 31 -10.30 -30.28 -9.33
CA ASP A 31 -9.17 -31.20 -9.15
C ASP A 31 -7.84 -30.44 -9.03
N GLU A 32 -7.06 -30.90 -8.03
CA GLU A 32 -5.61 -30.80 -7.82
C GLU A 32 -4.89 -29.47 -8.09
N LYS A 33 -4.33 -28.90 -7.00
CA LYS A 33 -3.32 -27.83 -6.99
C LYS A 33 -3.52 -26.84 -8.13
N ILE A 34 -4.43 -25.91 -7.92
CA ILE A 34 -4.44 -24.65 -8.64
C ILE A 34 -3.01 -24.12 -8.63
N ASP A 35 -2.31 -24.31 -9.74
CA ASP A 35 -1.03 -23.67 -9.97
C ASP A 35 -1.37 -22.18 -9.95
N THR A 36 -0.92 -21.46 -8.93
CA THR A 36 -1.12 -20.01 -8.83
C THR A 36 -0.52 -19.31 -10.05
N LYS A 37 0.34 -19.99 -10.84
CA LYS A 37 0.81 -19.58 -12.16
C LYS A 37 -0.19 -19.81 -13.31
N LYS A 38 -1.21 -20.67 -13.16
CA LYS A 38 -2.32 -20.86 -14.13
C LYS A 38 -3.55 -19.99 -13.84
N LEU A 39 -3.73 -19.59 -12.59
CA LEU A 39 -4.71 -18.57 -12.17
C LEU A 39 -4.12 -17.17 -12.07
N SER A 40 -2.85 -16.97 -12.47
CA SER A 40 -2.43 -15.63 -12.84
C SER A 40 -3.52 -15.12 -13.79
N PRO A 41 -4.03 -13.90 -13.60
CA PRO A 41 -4.76 -13.28 -14.68
C PRO A 41 -3.92 -13.51 -15.94
N LYS A 42 -4.55 -13.55 -17.09
CA LYS A 42 -3.86 -12.90 -18.19
C LYS A 42 -3.53 -11.46 -17.73
N ILE A 43 -2.42 -11.30 -17.00
CA ILE A 43 -1.65 -10.06 -16.88
C ILE A 43 -1.35 -9.57 -18.31
N LEU A 44 -1.31 -10.54 -19.23
CA LEU A 44 -1.33 -10.47 -20.69
C LEU A 44 -2.40 -9.61 -21.36
N GLU A 45 -3.34 -8.98 -20.65
CA GLU A 45 -4.24 -7.97 -21.25
C GLU A 45 -4.28 -6.69 -20.41
N GLU A 46 -3.38 -6.52 -19.44
CA GLU A 46 -3.24 -5.28 -18.68
C GLU A 46 -2.13 -4.42 -19.30
N SER A 47 -2.33 -3.12 -19.32
CA SER A 47 -1.25 -2.20 -19.68
C SER A 47 -0.22 -2.14 -18.52
N PRO A 48 1.05 -1.80 -18.80
CA PRO A 48 2.04 -1.56 -17.73
C PRO A 48 1.63 -0.39 -16.81
N TYR A 49 0.67 0.41 -17.26
CA TYR A 49 0.10 1.54 -16.57
C TYR A 49 -1.22 1.20 -15.87
N LYS A 50 -1.43 1.83 -14.73
CA LYS A 50 -2.67 1.87 -13.97
C LYS A 50 -2.91 3.28 -13.45
N LEU A 51 -4.17 3.64 -13.22
CA LEU A 51 -4.51 4.93 -12.62
C LEU A 51 -4.70 4.77 -11.11
N HIS A 52 -4.30 5.79 -10.38
CA HIS A 52 -4.58 5.94 -8.95
C HIS A 52 -5.40 7.20 -8.74
N VAL A 53 -6.50 7.08 -8.00
CA VAL A 53 -7.25 8.24 -7.48
C VAL A 53 -6.92 8.36 -6.00
N SER A 54 -6.40 9.53 -5.62
CA SER A 54 -5.94 9.81 -4.26
C SER A 54 -6.68 11.00 -3.68
N LEU A 55 -7.29 10.79 -2.52
CA LEU A 55 -8.08 11.78 -1.79
C LEU A 55 -7.47 12.02 -0.42
N ASP A 56 -7.76 13.19 0.18
CA ASP A 56 -7.61 13.33 1.62
C ASP A 56 -8.44 12.25 2.34
N PHE A 57 -7.92 11.75 3.45
CA PHE A 57 -8.52 10.63 4.15
C PHE A 57 -9.93 10.94 4.66
N ASN A 58 -10.19 12.18 5.10
CA ASN A 58 -11.52 12.56 5.59
C ASN A 58 -12.53 12.59 4.45
N SER A 59 -12.09 12.97 3.25
CA SER A 59 -12.94 12.98 2.05
C SER A 59 -13.20 11.57 1.50
N PHE A 60 -12.28 10.62 1.70
CA PHE A 60 -12.40 9.27 1.15
C PHE A 60 -13.74 8.60 1.52
N HIS A 61 -14.10 8.58 2.79
CA HIS A 61 -15.34 7.91 3.24
C HIS A 61 -16.61 8.55 2.66
N THR A 62 -16.61 9.87 2.48
CA THR A 62 -17.75 10.62 1.94
C THR A 62 -17.96 10.35 0.45
N HIS A 63 -16.87 10.25 -0.32
CA HIS A 63 -16.95 10.21 -1.79
C HIS A 63 -16.78 8.82 -2.39
N ALA A 64 -16.35 7.82 -1.60
CA ALA A 64 -16.02 6.50 -2.13
C ALA A 64 -17.21 5.81 -2.83
N VAL A 65 -18.43 6.02 -2.36
CA VAL A 65 -19.63 5.41 -2.95
C VAL A 65 -19.88 5.93 -4.36
N GLU A 66 -19.81 7.25 -4.58
CA GLU A 66 -20.04 7.84 -5.90
C GLU A 66 -18.91 7.54 -6.87
N LEU A 67 -17.65 7.64 -6.43
CA LEU A 67 -16.50 7.27 -7.27
C LEU A 67 -16.57 5.79 -7.68
N LYS A 68 -17.02 4.92 -6.79
CA LYS A 68 -17.26 3.50 -7.11
C LYS A 68 -18.34 3.34 -8.19
N LYS A 69 -19.43 4.12 -8.16
CA LYS A 69 -20.47 4.06 -9.20
C LYS A 69 -19.92 4.45 -10.56
N ILE A 70 -19.14 5.54 -10.64
CA ILE A 70 -18.45 5.95 -11.87
C ILE A 70 -17.56 4.80 -12.37
N LEU A 71 -16.72 4.22 -11.51
CA LEU A 71 -15.84 3.12 -11.91
C LEU A 71 -16.59 1.85 -12.35
N ILE A 72 -17.74 1.55 -11.73
CA ILE A 72 -18.60 0.43 -12.16
C ILE A 72 -19.15 0.69 -13.57
N HIS A 73 -19.59 1.91 -13.87
CA HIS A 73 -20.07 2.26 -15.20
C HIS A 73 -18.99 1.99 -16.27
N TYR A 74 -17.78 2.51 -16.09
CA TYR A 74 -16.67 2.27 -17.05
C TYR A 74 -16.14 0.83 -17.06
N LEU A 75 -16.34 0.06 -15.97
CA LEU A 75 -16.08 -1.37 -15.96
C LEU A 75 -17.10 -2.13 -16.82
N GLU A 76 -18.39 -1.79 -16.71
CA GLU A 76 -19.46 -2.40 -17.50
C GLU A 76 -19.38 -2.02 -18.99
N GLU A 77 -18.89 -0.81 -19.30
CA GLU A 77 -18.57 -0.38 -20.67
C GLU A 77 -17.25 -0.93 -21.22
N ASN A 78 -16.61 -1.86 -20.50
CA ASN A 78 -15.39 -2.52 -20.94
C ASN A 78 -14.18 -1.57 -21.11
N THR A 79 -14.23 -0.34 -20.56
CA THR A 79 -13.13 0.65 -20.64
C THR A 79 -11.93 0.25 -19.80
N ILE A 80 -12.17 -0.29 -18.59
CA ILE A 80 -11.14 -0.76 -17.65
C ILE A 80 -11.26 -2.27 -17.42
N SER A 81 -10.16 -2.95 -17.04
CA SER A 81 -10.18 -4.41 -16.79
C SER A 81 -10.74 -4.75 -15.43
N SER A 82 -10.32 -3.99 -14.43
CA SER A 82 -10.72 -4.11 -13.05
C SER A 82 -10.38 -2.83 -12.30
N PHE A 83 -10.93 -2.70 -11.10
CA PHE A 83 -10.45 -1.72 -10.15
C PHE A 83 -10.52 -2.30 -8.75
N LYS A 84 -9.76 -1.68 -7.84
CA LYS A 84 -9.81 -1.99 -6.42
C LYS A 84 -9.90 -0.73 -5.59
N ILE A 85 -10.57 -0.88 -4.46
CA ILE A 85 -10.73 0.14 -3.43
C ILE A 85 -10.13 -0.40 -2.13
N VAL A 86 -9.45 0.47 -1.39
CA VAL A 86 -8.95 0.14 -0.05
C VAL A 86 -10.10 -0.25 0.86
N ASP A 87 -9.98 -1.40 1.52
CA ASP A 87 -10.88 -1.82 2.60
C ASP A 87 -10.40 -1.21 3.91
N TRP A 88 -10.71 0.07 4.14
CA TRP A 88 -10.17 0.76 5.31
C TRP A 88 -10.64 0.13 6.62
N GLU A 89 -11.90 -0.28 6.71
CA GLU A 89 -12.46 -0.89 7.93
C GLU A 89 -11.71 -2.18 8.29
N GLY A 90 -11.47 -3.06 7.30
CA GLY A 90 -10.67 -4.26 7.50
C GLY A 90 -9.21 -3.94 7.87
N GLN A 91 -8.61 -2.97 7.17
CA GLN A 91 -7.22 -2.57 7.39
C GLN A 91 -6.99 -1.88 8.74
N GLU A 92 -7.96 -1.13 9.25
CA GLU A 92 -7.85 -0.44 10.55
C GLU A 92 -7.75 -1.43 11.71
N SER A 93 -8.50 -2.53 11.65
CA SER A 93 -8.41 -3.61 12.64
C SER A 93 -7.03 -4.28 12.63
N VAL A 94 -6.50 -4.55 11.43
CA VAL A 94 -5.14 -5.10 11.25
C VAL A 94 -4.11 -4.11 11.77
N LEU A 95 -4.23 -2.82 11.44
CA LEU A 95 -3.32 -1.77 11.89
C LEU A 95 -3.26 -1.68 13.42
N LYS A 96 -4.41 -1.68 14.11
CA LYS A 96 -4.47 -1.69 15.58
C LYS A 96 -3.75 -2.90 16.17
N THR A 97 -3.90 -4.06 15.54
CA THR A 97 -3.22 -5.30 15.95
C THR A 97 -1.71 -5.19 15.78
N LEU A 98 -1.24 -4.71 14.62
CA LEU A 98 0.18 -4.52 14.34
C LEU A 98 0.82 -3.48 15.27
N GLN A 99 0.14 -2.36 15.52
CA GLN A 99 0.62 -1.34 16.47
C GLN A 99 0.76 -1.90 17.89
N LYS A 100 -0.19 -2.73 18.33
CA LYS A 100 -0.08 -3.41 19.62
C LYS A 100 1.08 -4.40 19.66
N GLN A 101 1.29 -5.17 18.59
CA GLN A 101 2.43 -6.09 18.48
C GLN A 101 3.77 -5.33 18.49
N LEU A 102 3.86 -4.19 17.82
CA LEU A 102 5.04 -3.35 17.81
C LEU A 102 5.33 -2.78 19.21
N GLY A 103 4.31 -2.26 19.90
CA GLY A 103 4.44 -1.78 21.28
C GLY A 103 4.96 -2.86 22.23
N LEU A 104 4.41 -4.07 22.13
CA LEU A 104 4.91 -5.23 22.85
C LEU A 104 6.40 -5.50 22.50
N LEU A 105 6.78 -5.59 21.23
CA LEU A 105 8.19 -5.83 20.88
C LEU A 105 9.15 -4.76 21.46
N HIS A 106 8.73 -3.50 21.51
CA HIS A 106 9.52 -2.45 22.16
C HIS A 106 9.68 -2.67 23.66
N GLU A 107 8.59 -2.98 24.38
CA GLU A 107 8.64 -3.31 25.81
C GLU A 107 9.62 -4.46 26.09
N LEU A 108 9.61 -5.50 25.25
CA LEU A 108 10.54 -6.62 25.37
C LEU A 108 12.01 -6.18 25.20
N LYS A 109 12.31 -5.36 24.18
CA LYS A 109 13.69 -4.87 23.95
C LYS A 109 14.20 -4.06 25.13
N VAL A 110 13.33 -3.24 25.73
CA VAL A 110 13.64 -2.49 26.96
C VAL A 110 13.91 -3.45 28.12
N LEU A 111 13.02 -4.43 28.36
CA LEU A 111 13.19 -5.42 29.41
C LEU A 111 14.51 -6.20 29.25
N ARG A 112 14.85 -6.67 28.04
CA ARG A 112 16.11 -7.39 27.76
C ARG A 112 17.32 -6.53 28.08
N SER A 113 17.31 -5.26 27.65
CA SER A 113 18.39 -4.31 27.90
C SER A 113 18.63 -4.11 29.40
N CYS A 114 17.56 -4.03 30.20
CA CYS A 114 17.63 -3.94 31.65
C CYS A 114 18.18 -5.22 32.31
N HIS A 115 17.84 -6.40 31.80
CA HIS A 115 18.32 -7.68 32.32
C HIS A 115 19.80 -7.95 32.00
N HIS A 116 20.26 -7.63 30.79
CA HIS A 116 21.69 -7.73 30.45
C HIS A 116 22.57 -6.86 31.37
N ALA A 117 22.02 -5.78 31.95
CA ALA A 117 22.70 -4.92 32.90
C ALA A 117 22.68 -5.43 34.36
N LYS A 118 21.77 -6.34 34.72
CA LYS A 118 21.56 -6.83 36.09
C LYS A 118 21.29 -8.34 36.06
N GLY A 119 22.34 -9.15 36.20
CA GLY A 119 22.24 -10.60 36.11
C GLY A 119 21.15 -11.21 37.02
N ASN A 120 20.37 -12.13 36.45
CA ASN A 120 19.32 -12.96 37.08
C ASN A 120 18.34 -12.19 38.00
N ASP A 121 17.43 -11.46 37.37
CA ASP A 121 16.32 -10.80 38.05
C ASP A 121 15.01 -11.63 37.89
N ILE A 122 14.48 -12.15 38.99
CA ILE A 122 13.19 -12.88 39.03
C ILE A 122 12.05 -11.97 38.53
N LEU A 123 12.14 -10.66 38.78
CA LEU A 123 11.15 -9.69 38.30
C LEU A 123 11.17 -9.58 36.77
N TYR A 124 12.35 -9.68 36.16
CA TYR A 124 12.47 -9.74 34.71
C TYR A 124 11.81 -11.01 34.15
N GLN A 125 12.03 -12.18 34.76
CA GLN A 125 11.40 -13.42 34.30
C GLN A 125 9.86 -13.33 34.34
N GLN A 126 9.30 -12.67 35.36
CA GLN A 126 7.85 -12.50 35.50
C GLN A 126 7.29 -11.46 34.54
N ALA A 127 7.95 -10.31 34.37
CA ALA A 127 7.58 -9.31 33.36
C ALA A 127 7.63 -9.90 31.94
N HIS A 128 8.67 -10.67 31.65
CA HIS A 128 8.86 -11.39 30.40
C HIS A 128 7.77 -12.45 30.16
N TYR A 129 7.37 -13.21 31.19
CA TYR A 129 6.27 -14.17 31.08
C TYR A 129 4.93 -13.48 30.76
N ASN A 130 4.64 -12.35 31.42
CA ASN A 130 3.44 -11.56 31.17
C ASN A 130 3.41 -10.98 29.76
N TRP A 131 4.56 -10.51 29.29
CA TRP A 131 4.74 -10.08 27.90
C TRP A 131 4.46 -11.22 26.91
N LYS A 132 5.08 -12.40 27.13
CA LYS A 132 4.89 -13.58 26.27
C LYS A 132 3.41 -13.98 26.17
N CYS A 133 2.72 -14.01 27.30
CA CYS A 133 1.28 -14.28 27.34
C CYS A 133 0.48 -13.27 26.52
N SER A 134 0.84 -11.98 26.61
CA SER A 134 0.17 -10.90 25.90
C SER A 134 0.43 -10.95 24.39
N TYR A 135 1.67 -11.23 23.98
CA TYR A 135 2.07 -11.34 22.59
C TYR A 135 1.46 -12.56 21.88
N LEU A 136 1.52 -13.75 22.51
CA LEU A 136 0.91 -14.95 21.94
C LEU A 136 -0.62 -14.83 21.84
N ARG A 137 -1.26 -14.19 22.83
CA ARG A 137 -2.68 -13.84 22.75
C ARG A 137 -2.97 -12.91 21.58
N CYS A 138 -2.12 -11.91 21.33
CA CYS A 138 -2.23 -11.02 20.16
C CYS A 138 -2.04 -11.73 18.82
N LEU A 139 -1.35 -12.87 18.78
CA LEU A 139 -1.16 -13.68 17.58
C LEU A 139 -2.19 -14.81 17.42
N GLY A 140 -3.03 -15.05 18.42
CA GLY A 140 -3.93 -16.21 18.45
C GLY A 140 -3.19 -17.56 18.49
N LEU A 141 -1.94 -17.57 18.95
CA LEU A 141 -1.09 -18.77 18.97
C LEU A 141 -1.12 -19.45 20.34
N PRO A 142 -1.04 -20.80 20.39
CA PRO A 142 -0.93 -21.53 21.64
C PRO A 142 0.39 -21.22 22.36
N LEU A 143 0.37 -21.25 23.70
CA LEU A 143 1.46 -20.87 24.60
C LEU A 143 2.76 -21.69 24.48
N ASN A 144 2.78 -22.74 23.65
CA ASN A 144 3.76 -23.83 23.69
C ASN A 144 4.83 -23.78 22.59
N ILE A 145 5.27 -22.58 22.19
CA ILE A 145 6.47 -22.43 21.35
C ILE A 145 7.71 -22.51 22.24
N ALA A 146 8.62 -23.40 21.85
CA ALA A 146 9.92 -23.70 22.47
C ALA A 146 10.79 -22.46 22.74
N SER A 147 11.83 -22.66 23.55
CA SER A 147 12.76 -21.71 24.18
C SER A 147 12.98 -20.38 23.44
N PHE A 148 12.13 -19.41 23.77
CA PHE A 148 12.25 -17.99 23.39
C PHE A 148 13.62 -17.36 23.68
N TRP A 149 14.40 -17.96 24.58
CA TRP A 149 15.81 -17.64 24.85
C TRP A 149 16.73 -17.79 23.63
N GLU A 150 16.28 -18.46 22.57
CA GLU A 150 17.02 -18.65 21.32
C GLU A 150 16.77 -17.54 20.29
N VAL A 151 15.83 -16.61 20.56
CA VAL A 151 15.55 -15.49 19.64
C VAL A 151 16.61 -14.42 19.84
N SER A 152 17.54 -14.30 18.88
CA SER A 152 18.59 -13.28 18.90
C SER A 152 18.01 -11.86 18.77
N ASP A 153 18.77 -10.84 19.18
CA ASP A 153 18.37 -9.43 18.97
C ASP A 153 18.17 -9.12 17.48
N GLN A 154 18.96 -9.76 16.61
CA GLN A 154 18.81 -9.65 15.15
C GLN A 154 17.46 -10.20 14.66
N ASN A 155 16.95 -11.27 15.27
CA ASN A 155 15.60 -11.78 14.97
C ASN A 155 14.52 -10.78 15.42
N LEU A 156 14.69 -10.15 16.59
CA LEU A 156 13.75 -9.14 17.08
C LEU A 156 13.76 -7.88 16.21
N ASP A 157 14.92 -7.43 15.77
CA ASP A 157 15.05 -6.32 14.83
C ASP A 157 14.43 -6.63 13.47
N GLY A 158 14.63 -7.85 12.97
CA GLY A 158 13.97 -8.34 11.76
C GLY A 158 12.45 -8.30 11.88
N LEU A 159 11.89 -8.80 12.99
CA LEU A 159 10.45 -8.78 13.26
C LEU A 159 9.91 -7.34 13.42
N THR A 160 10.61 -6.48 14.14
CA THR A 160 10.26 -5.05 14.25
C THR A 160 10.15 -4.43 12.86
N LYS A 161 11.16 -4.63 12.02
CA LYS A 161 11.21 -4.05 10.67
C LYS A 161 10.08 -4.58 9.78
N ILE A 162 9.72 -5.85 9.90
CA ILE A 162 8.58 -6.45 9.18
C ILE A 162 7.27 -5.78 9.61
N ILE A 163 7.04 -5.64 10.91
CA ILE A 163 5.80 -5.03 11.43
C ILE A 163 5.72 -3.55 11.07
N GLU A 164 6.81 -2.79 11.22
CA GLU A 164 6.90 -1.38 10.78
C GLU A 164 6.59 -1.25 9.29
N THR A 165 7.17 -2.11 8.45
CA THR A 165 6.90 -2.11 7.01
C THR A 165 5.42 -2.39 6.70
N GLN A 166 4.78 -3.30 7.44
CA GLN A 166 3.35 -3.59 7.28
C GLN A 166 2.48 -2.42 7.73
N ILE A 167 2.80 -1.80 8.86
CA ILE A 167 2.15 -0.58 9.34
C ILE A 167 2.25 0.51 8.28
N ASP A 168 3.43 0.81 7.78
CA ASP A 168 3.67 1.81 6.73
C ASP A 168 2.90 1.49 5.44
N SER A 169 2.85 0.21 5.06
CA SER A 169 2.10 -0.23 3.89
C SER A 169 0.58 -0.01 4.04
N ILE A 170 0.03 -0.08 5.26
CA ILE A 170 -1.39 0.16 5.52
C ILE A 170 -1.65 1.66 5.65
N THR A 171 -0.84 2.36 6.44
CA THR A 171 -1.02 3.79 6.73
C THR A 171 -0.87 4.66 5.50
N ARG A 172 -0.07 4.23 4.50
CA ARG A 172 0.04 4.97 3.22
C ARG A 172 -1.31 5.19 2.54
N PHE A 173 -2.29 4.31 2.75
CA PHE A 173 -3.62 4.46 2.15
C PHE A 173 -4.43 5.61 2.75
N LYS A 174 -4.03 6.14 3.90
CA LYS A 174 -4.58 7.41 4.38
C LYS A 174 -4.18 8.57 3.47
N MET A 175 -3.00 8.48 2.86
CA MET A 175 -2.42 9.58 2.09
C MET A 175 -2.59 9.40 0.58
N ASN A 176 -2.56 8.16 0.06
CA ASN A 176 -2.51 7.91 -1.38
C ASN A 176 -3.16 6.59 -1.79
N GLY A 177 -3.69 6.56 -3.01
CA GLY A 177 -3.94 5.34 -3.76
C GLY A 177 -5.10 4.53 -3.20
N GLN A 178 -6.11 5.21 -2.64
CA GLN A 178 -7.32 4.59 -2.13
C GLN A 178 -8.09 3.85 -3.24
N PHE A 179 -7.97 4.33 -4.48
CA PHE A 179 -8.46 3.66 -5.67
C PHE A 179 -7.28 3.29 -6.57
N THR A 180 -7.31 2.07 -7.11
CA THR A 180 -6.41 1.64 -8.18
C THR A 180 -7.25 1.09 -9.33
N ILE A 181 -7.04 1.62 -10.52
CA ILE A 181 -7.81 1.32 -11.73
C ILE A 181 -6.86 0.68 -12.74
N TYR A 182 -7.15 -0.55 -13.15
CA TYR A 182 -6.33 -1.31 -14.07
C TYR A 182 -6.77 -1.05 -15.50
N ILE A 183 -5.82 -0.61 -16.33
CA ILE A 183 -6.06 -0.25 -17.73
C ILE A 183 -5.83 -1.50 -18.58
N LYS A 184 -6.69 -1.73 -19.57
CA LYS A 184 -6.53 -2.79 -20.57
C LYS A 184 -5.34 -2.52 -21.48
N GLU A 185 -4.77 -3.54 -22.11
CA GLU A 185 -3.72 -3.37 -23.11
C GLU A 185 -4.25 -2.67 -24.37
N HIS A 186 -5.43 -3.07 -24.84
CA HIS A 186 -6.11 -2.50 -26.01
C HIS A 186 -7.29 -1.61 -25.61
N PHE A 187 -7.04 -0.66 -24.71
CA PHE A 187 -8.05 0.28 -24.23
C PHE A 187 -8.45 1.31 -25.29
N ASN A 188 -9.71 1.75 -25.26
CA ASN A 188 -10.14 2.94 -26.01
C ASN A 188 -9.62 4.19 -25.27
N LYS A 189 -8.75 4.96 -25.94
CA LYS A 189 -8.14 6.16 -25.37
C LYS A 189 -9.16 7.24 -25.04
N GLU A 190 -10.21 7.41 -25.86
CA GLU A 190 -11.26 8.40 -25.63
C GLU A 190 -12.09 8.02 -24.41
N SER A 191 -12.56 6.78 -24.32
CA SER A 191 -13.31 6.31 -23.14
C SER A 191 -12.50 6.40 -21.84
N LEU A 192 -11.20 6.12 -21.89
CA LEU A 192 -10.32 6.28 -20.72
C LEU A 192 -10.14 7.76 -20.33
N ARG A 193 -10.07 8.66 -21.32
CA ARG A 193 -10.01 10.10 -21.08
C ARG A 193 -11.32 10.60 -20.47
N ASP A 194 -12.45 10.13 -20.98
CA ASP A 194 -13.78 10.51 -20.49
C ASP A 194 -13.97 10.03 -19.04
N LEU A 195 -13.51 8.82 -18.68
CA LEU A 195 -13.41 8.37 -17.29
C LEU A 195 -12.60 9.34 -16.42
N CYS A 196 -11.43 9.78 -16.91
CA CYS A 196 -10.60 10.72 -16.15
C CYS A 196 -11.29 12.07 -15.96
N HIS A 197 -12.01 12.56 -16.98
CA HIS A 197 -12.78 13.81 -16.90
C HIS A 197 -13.93 13.68 -15.90
N GLU A 198 -14.72 12.62 -15.98
CA GLU A 198 -15.86 12.43 -15.09
C GLU A 198 -15.44 12.33 -13.62
N LEU A 199 -14.35 11.60 -13.35
CA LEU A 199 -13.74 11.56 -12.02
C LEU A 199 -13.25 12.96 -11.58
N HIS A 200 -12.55 13.68 -12.45
CA HIS A 200 -12.02 15.00 -12.14
C HIS A 200 -13.14 16.02 -11.87
N ASP A 201 -14.15 16.05 -12.72
CA ASP A 201 -15.27 16.97 -12.65
C ASP A 201 -16.10 16.71 -11.39
N TYR A 202 -16.35 15.44 -11.04
CA TYR A 202 -16.99 15.09 -9.78
C TYR A 202 -16.18 15.59 -8.58
N LEU A 203 -14.87 15.30 -8.55
CA LEU A 203 -14.00 15.68 -7.43
C LEU A 203 -13.86 17.20 -7.29
N ASN A 204 -13.77 17.91 -8.41
CA ASN A 204 -13.65 19.37 -8.43
C ASN A 204 -14.96 20.05 -8.03
N THR A 205 -16.09 19.60 -8.59
CA THR A 205 -17.42 20.14 -8.27
C THR A 205 -17.75 19.97 -6.79
N ASN A 206 -17.34 18.86 -6.19
CA ASN A 206 -17.55 18.59 -4.77
C ASN A 206 -16.43 19.13 -3.86
N SER A 207 -15.50 19.94 -4.40
CA SER A 207 -14.39 20.55 -3.64
C SER A 207 -13.59 19.53 -2.82
N VAL A 208 -13.39 18.33 -3.38
CA VAL A 208 -12.70 17.23 -2.68
C VAL A 208 -11.22 17.56 -2.56
N ALA A 209 -10.65 17.43 -1.36
CA ALA A 209 -9.22 17.63 -1.16
C ALA A 209 -8.41 16.48 -1.78
N PRO A 210 -7.35 16.77 -2.56
CA PRO A 210 -6.51 15.73 -3.13
C PRO A 210 -5.63 15.06 -2.07
N GLY A 211 -5.32 13.79 -2.30
CA GLY A 211 -4.33 13.07 -1.50
C GLY A 211 -2.90 13.45 -1.88
N GLN A 212 -1.93 12.84 -1.20
CA GLN A 212 -0.51 13.02 -1.48
C GLN A 212 -0.10 12.26 -2.74
N LEU A 213 0.65 12.90 -3.65
CA LEU A 213 1.29 12.24 -4.79
C LEU A 213 2.55 11.48 -4.34
N LEU A 214 2.73 10.23 -4.77
CA LEU A 214 3.96 9.46 -4.51
C LEU A 214 5.04 9.75 -5.57
N ASP A 215 6.30 9.57 -5.20
CA ASP A 215 7.49 9.66 -6.06
C ASP A 215 7.46 8.69 -7.26
N VAL A 216 6.75 7.57 -7.12
CA VAL A 216 6.55 6.53 -8.16
C VAL A 216 5.33 6.77 -9.05
N GLN A 217 4.71 7.95 -8.94
CA GLN A 217 3.52 8.34 -9.67
C GLN A 217 3.74 9.63 -10.43
N THR A 218 3.00 9.79 -11.52
CA THR A 218 2.99 11.03 -12.30
C THR A 218 1.57 11.59 -12.32
N ALA A 219 1.39 12.82 -11.83
CA ALA A 219 0.08 13.46 -11.74
C ALA A 219 -0.48 13.79 -13.13
N ILE A 220 -1.73 13.38 -13.38
CA ILE A 220 -2.54 13.81 -14.52
C ILE A 220 -3.36 15.03 -14.09
N THR A 221 -4.10 14.88 -12.98
CA THR A 221 -4.83 15.95 -12.26
C THR A 221 -4.38 15.97 -10.79
N PRO A 222 -4.85 16.90 -9.93
CA PRO A 222 -4.52 16.88 -8.51
C PRO A 222 -4.87 15.56 -7.80
N HIS A 223 -5.93 14.86 -8.23
CA HIS A 223 -6.40 13.62 -7.61
C HIS A 223 -6.00 12.36 -8.38
N ILE A 224 -5.80 12.47 -9.69
CA ILE A 224 -5.58 11.33 -10.58
C ILE A 224 -4.11 11.28 -10.99
N SER A 225 -3.48 10.12 -10.79
CA SER A 225 -2.09 9.89 -11.17
C SER A 225 -1.92 8.60 -11.96
N LEU A 226 -0.96 8.59 -12.88
CA LEU A 226 -0.50 7.39 -13.56
C LEU A 226 0.53 6.68 -12.68
N ARG A 227 0.44 5.36 -12.60
CA ARG A 227 1.42 4.51 -11.92
C ARG A 227 1.80 3.34 -12.80
N GLN A 228 3.04 2.91 -12.66
CA GLN A 228 3.59 1.70 -13.25
C GLN A 228 4.22 0.86 -12.12
N GLU A 229 4.01 -0.46 -12.15
CA GLU A 229 4.49 -1.37 -11.09
C GLU A 229 5.85 -2.01 -11.40
N TYR A 230 6.25 -2.04 -12.66
CA TYR A 230 7.48 -2.67 -13.17
C TYR A 230 8.08 -1.79 -14.25
N LEU A 231 9.39 -1.79 -14.45
CA LEU A 231 9.98 -1.15 -15.62
C LEU A 231 9.41 -1.76 -16.92
N ILE A 232 9.31 -0.97 -17.99
CA ILE A 232 8.74 -1.44 -19.27
C ILE A 232 9.46 -2.71 -19.77
N GLN A 233 10.79 -2.75 -19.63
CA GLN A 233 11.61 -3.91 -20.01
C GLN A 233 11.24 -5.19 -19.25
N ASP A 234 10.94 -5.08 -17.96
CA ASP A 234 10.57 -6.21 -17.11
C ASP A 234 9.14 -6.64 -17.42
N PHE A 235 8.24 -5.68 -17.61
CA PHE A 235 6.84 -5.92 -17.97
C PHE A 235 6.71 -6.71 -19.28
N ASN A 236 7.42 -6.31 -20.33
CA ASN A 236 7.40 -7.00 -21.62
C ASN A 236 7.90 -8.45 -21.50
N SER A 237 8.89 -8.68 -20.64
CA SER A 237 9.40 -10.02 -20.36
C SER A 237 8.33 -10.90 -19.70
N PHE A 238 7.59 -10.36 -18.71
CA PHE A 238 6.49 -11.08 -18.08
C PHE A 238 5.32 -11.35 -19.02
N CYS A 239 4.95 -10.39 -19.86
CA CYS A 239 3.89 -10.61 -20.84
C CYS A 239 4.26 -11.71 -21.86
N SER A 240 5.55 -11.97 -22.10
CA SER A 240 5.94 -13.10 -22.94
C SER A 240 5.96 -14.45 -22.20
N GLN A 241 6.12 -14.45 -20.87
CA GLN A 241 6.37 -15.66 -20.07
C GLN A 241 5.23 -16.03 -19.10
N GLY A 242 4.27 -15.12 -18.88
CA GLY A 242 3.14 -15.30 -17.96
C GLY A 242 3.50 -15.35 -16.46
N ALA A 243 4.77 -15.19 -16.09
CA ALA A 243 5.23 -15.25 -14.70
C ALA A 243 5.39 -13.84 -14.11
N THR A 244 4.97 -13.65 -12.85
CA THR A 244 5.29 -12.45 -12.08
C THR A 244 6.51 -12.68 -11.21
N GLU A 245 7.41 -11.70 -11.17
CA GLU A 245 8.55 -11.66 -10.26
C GLU A 245 8.36 -10.52 -9.24
N PRO A 246 7.83 -10.82 -8.04
CA PRO A 246 7.56 -9.81 -7.01
C PRO A 246 8.78 -8.93 -6.65
N GLU A 247 9.99 -9.46 -6.77
CA GLU A 247 11.26 -8.80 -6.51
C GLU A 247 11.62 -7.70 -7.52
N LYS A 248 11.05 -7.76 -8.74
CA LYS A 248 11.21 -6.71 -9.75
C LYS A 248 10.19 -5.59 -9.61
N ARG A 249 9.19 -5.77 -8.72
CA ARG A 249 8.14 -4.79 -8.50
C ARG A 249 8.66 -3.55 -7.78
N ILE A 250 8.27 -2.39 -8.27
CA ILE A 250 8.61 -1.10 -7.68
C ILE A 250 7.70 -0.82 -6.51
N ASN A 251 8.31 -0.60 -5.36
CA ASN A 251 7.58 -0.48 -4.13
C ASN A 251 6.84 0.88 -4.06
N SER A 252 5.71 0.87 -3.37
CA SER A 252 4.91 2.08 -3.09
C SER A 252 5.26 2.75 -1.78
N VAL A 253 6.00 2.08 -0.89
CA VAL A 253 6.31 2.57 0.46
C VAL A 253 7.50 3.52 0.37
N PRO A 254 7.36 4.82 0.68
CA PRO A 254 8.42 5.82 0.46
C PRO A 254 9.73 5.58 1.22
N HIS A 255 9.68 4.84 2.34
CA HIS A 255 10.81 4.65 3.24
C HIS A 255 11.70 3.44 2.90
N ILE A 256 11.62 2.91 1.68
CA ILE A 256 12.54 1.86 1.24
C ILE A 256 13.78 2.53 0.66
N HIS A 257 14.89 2.39 1.38
CA HIS A 257 16.10 3.20 1.21
C HIS A 257 17.24 2.50 0.46
N THR A 258 16.96 1.52 -0.40
CA THR A 258 18.04 0.96 -1.23
C THR A 258 18.31 1.88 -2.42
N GLU A 259 19.59 2.07 -2.74
CA GLU A 259 20.02 2.83 -3.93
C GLU A 259 19.41 2.24 -5.22
N GLU A 260 19.28 0.91 -5.27
CA GLU A 260 18.63 0.22 -6.38
C GLU A 260 17.15 0.58 -6.50
N GLU A 261 16.40 0.58 -5.39
CA GLU A 261 14.99 0.98 -5.39
C GLU A 261 14.86 2.44 -5.81
N TYR A 262 15.69 3.34 -5.27
CA TYR A 262 15.69 4.75 -5.66
C TYR A 262 15.85 4.92 -7.18
N ARG A 263 16.82 4.22 -7.79
CA ARG A 263 17.03 4.25 -9.25
C ARG A 263 15.82 3.74 -10.02
N LYS A 264 15.23 2.62 -9.61
CA LYS A 264 14.02 2.06 -10.24
C LYS A 264 12.86 3.07 -10.20
N ARG A 265 12.68 3.76 -9.08
CA ARG A 265 11.61 4.76 -8.90
C ARG A 265 11.79 5.97 -9.81
N VAL A 266 13.00 6.52 -9.86
CA VAL A 266 13.33 7.63 -10.77
C VAL A 266 13.11 7.23 -12.22
N GLN A 267 13.58 6.04 -12.60
CA GLN A 267 13.42 5.53 -13.96
C GLN A 267 11.94 5.39 -14.34
N VAL A 268 11.12 4.82 -13.45
CA VAL A 268 9.68 4.70 -13.73
C VAL A 268 8.95 6.04 -13.78
N ALA A 269 9.30 7.00 -12.93
CA ALA A 269 8.73 8.33 -13.04
C ALA A 269 9.05 8.96 -14.42
N ASN A 270 10.25 8.73 -14.95
CA ASN A 270 10.64 9.20 -16.28
C ASN A 270 9.91 8.43 -17.40
N GLU A 271 9.81 7.10 -17.32
CA GLU A 271 9.07 6.29 -18.29
C GLU A 271 7.58 6.69 -18.34
N GLN A 272 6.97 6.94 -17.19
CA GLN A 272 5.58 7.41 -17.10
C GLN A 272 5.40 8.77 -17.77
N LYS A 273 6.23 9.77 -17.42
CA LYS A 273 6.16 11.14 -17.96
C LYS A 273 6.34 11.18 -19.48
N ASN A 274 7.18 10.29 -20.03
CA ASN A 274 7.45 10.21 -21.45
C ASN A 274 6.48 9.27 -22.20
N SER A 275 5.57 8.60 -21.49
CA SER A 275 4.63 7.69 -22.13
C SER A 275 3.60 8.44 -22.98
N ALA A 276 3.29 7.90 -24.15
CA ALA A 276 2.27 8.48 -25.04
C ALA A 276 0.89 8.55 -24.37
N LEU A 277 0.59 7.60 -23.47
CA LEU A 277 -0.63 7.62 -22.67
C LEU A 277 -0.67 8.81 -21.71
N TYR A 278 0.41 9.03 -20.95
CA TYR A 278 0.48 10.17 -20.04
C TYR A 278 0.31 11.49 -20.77
N VAL A 279 1.09 11.71 -21.85
CA VAL A 279 1.02 12.93 -22.64
C VAL A 279 -0.40 13.15 -23.18
N TYR A 280 -1.04 12.10 -23.71
CA TYR A 280 -2.41 12.18 -24.20
C TYR A 280 -3.40 12.58 -23.12
N LEU A 281 -3.37 11.92 -21.95
CA LEU A 281 -4.28 12.23 -20.85
C LEU A 281 -4.00 13.61 -20.27
N LYS A 282 -2.74 13.94 -19.98
CA LYS A 282 -2.33 15.23 -19.40
C LYS A 282 -2.71 16.39 -20.29
N ASN A 283 -2.57 16.26 -21.61
CA ASN A 283 -2.96 17.29 -22.56
C ASN A 283 -4.48 17.61 -22.52
N GLY A 284 -5.32 16.63 -22.16
CA GLY A 284 -6.75 16.86 -21.94
C GLY A 284 -7.06 17.77 -20.74
N PHE A 285 -6.09 17.99 -19.85
CA PHE A 285 -6.23 18.78 -18.60
C PHE A 285 -5.31 20.01 -18.56
N ILE A 286 -4.67 20.40 -19.67
CA ILE A 286 -3.73 21.55 -19.70
C ILE A 286 -4.40 22.87 -19.30
N ASN A 287 -5.72 23.00 -19.44
CA ASN A 287 -6.45 24.19 -19.01
C ASN A 287 -6.93 24.16 -17.55
N THR A 288 -6.73 23.05 -16.81
CA THR A 288 -7.26 22.88 -15.45
C THR A 288 -6.19 22.88 -14.36
N THR A 289 -4.91 22.93 -14.70
CA THR A 289 -3.84 22.74 -13.71
C THR A 289 -2.71 23.75 -13.83
N GLY A 290 -2.65 24.72 -12.92
CA GLY A 290 -1.44 25.50 -12.62
C GLY A 290 -0.34 24.68 -11.91
N LEU A 291 -0.20 23.40 -12.29
CA LEU A 291 0.66 22.41 -11.64
C LEU A 291 2.06 22.30 -12.27
N ASP A 292 2.35 23.05 -13.32
CA ASP A 292 3.67 23.04 -13.98
C ASP A 292 4.78 23.68 -13.10
N SER A 293 4.45 24.22 -11.91
CA SER A 293 5.40 24.91 -11.03
C SER A 293 5.93 24.11 -9.83
N PHE A 294 5.49 22.87 -9.58
CA PHE A 294 5.93 22.08 -8.41
C PHE A 294 6.93 20.96 -8.69
N SER A 295 7.50 20.90 -9.90
CA SER A 295 8.64 20.03 -10.20
C SER A 295 9.95 20.82 -10.14
N LEU A 296 10.42 21.12 -8.93
CA LEU A 296 11.84 21.40 -8.73
C LEU A 296 12.33 20.54 -7.56
N PHE A 297 13.22 19.62 -7.93
CA PHE A 297 14.12 18.93 -7.03
C PHE A 297 14.69 19.89 -5.99
N SER A 298 14.28 19.73 -4.73
CA SER A 298 15.09 20.12 -3.58
C SER A 298 15.43 18.85 -2.81
N ALA A 299 16.37 18.08 -3.37
CA ALA A 299 17.25 17.26 -2.56
C ALA A 299 18.24 18.19 -1.85
N GLU A 300 17.75 19.01 -0.92
CA GLU A 300 18.63 19.68 0.04
C GLU A 300 18.79 18.77 1.26
N LYS A 301 20.01 18.23 1.34
CA LYS A 301 20.62 17.72 2.57
C LYS A 301 20.26 18.63 3.75
N THR A 302 19.37 18.18 4.62
CA THR A 302 19.36 18.61 6.01
C THR A 302 19.63 17.40 6.88
N GLY A 303 20.91 17.21 7.20
CA GLY A 303 21.31 16.46 8.38
C GLY A 303 20.75 17.20 9.60
N GLY A 304 19.66 16.69 10.14
CA GLY A 304 19.09 17.14 11.40
C GLY A 304 18.89 15.93 12.29
N SER A 305 19.73 15.81 13.32
CA SER A 305 19.54 14.85 14.39
C SER A 305 18.14 15.00 14.99
N LYS A 306 17.30 13.98 14.87
CA LYS A 306 16.07 13.91 15.70
C LYS A 306 16.51 13.65 17.14
N GLN A 307 16.62 14.72 17.93
CA GLN A 307 16.48 14.61 19.38
C GLN A 307 15.02 14.24 19.66
N ILE A 308 14.82 13.04 20.18
CA ILE A 308 13.55 12.61 20.76
C ILE A 308 13.41 13.36 22.08
N SER A 309 12.55 14.37 22.11
CA SER A 309 12.11 15.02 23.34
C SER A 309 11.13 14.09 24.06
N VAL A 310 11.60 13.47 25.15
CA VAL A 310 10.78 12.73 26.11
C VAL A 310 10.00 13.74 26.96
N PRO A 311 8.69 13.57 27.20
CA PRO A 311 7.95 14.40 28.14
C PRO A 311 8.48 14.17 29.56
N GLN A 312 8.93 15.23 30.24
CA GLN A 312 9.23 15.18 31.68
C GLN A 312 7.93 14.95 32.45
N GLU A 313 7.85 13.81 33.14
CA GLU A 313 6.86 13.57 34.18
C GLU A 313 7.06 14.55 35.34
N THR A 314 5.99 15.27 35.66
CA THR A 314 5.88 16.08 36.87
C THR A 314 5.95 15.20 38.11
N SER A 315 6.89 15.55 38.97
CA SER A 315 7.22 14.99 40.28
C SER A 315 6.05 14.69 41.21
N VAL A 316 6.08 13.51 41.81
CA VAL A 316 5.39 13.16 43.07
C VAL A 316 6.14 13.81 44.25
N PRO A 317 5.47 14.43 45.23
CA PRO A 317 6.15 15.02 46.38
C PRO A 317 6.52 13.95 47.43
N LEU A 318 7.77 14.00 47.88
CA LEU A 318 8.30 13.29 49.04
C LEU A 318 7.70 13.86 50.33
N CYS A 319 7.07 12.99 51.12
CA CYS A 319 6.80 13.25 52.53
C CYS A 319 8.11 13.29 53.32
N HIS A 320 8.28 14.32 54.16
CA HIS A 320 9.18 14.27 55.31
C HIS A 320 8.44 14.68 56.58
N ASN A 321 8.63 13.84 57.60
CA ASN A 321 8.16 13.83 58.99
C ASN A 321 6.77 13.26 59.26
#